data_AF-A0A7X8A525-F1
#
_entry.id   AF-A0A7X8A525-F1
#
_cell.length_a   1.000
_cell.length_b   1.000
_cell.length_c   1.000
_cell.angle_alpha   90.00
_cell.angle_beta   90.00
_cell.angle_gamma   90.00
#
_symmetry.space_group_name_H-M   'P 1'
#
loop_
_entity.id
_entity.type
_entity.pdbx_description
1 polymer ?
#
loop_
_entity_poly.entity_id
_entity_poly.type
_entity_poly.pdbx_seq_one_letter_code
_entity_poly.pdbx_strand_id
1 'polypeptide(L)'
;MERVVINGLAIIVLAYVIASAAVVFGQDNLPTTPIAKVLNYKSGLALTDSQIRKLTILDNTTKEKMIQAKAQAQIRKQEIDKFTSNWVMMNGVACCQLVKEYYQYLAELKTLEINAIMQARAVLTEDQLRKFRELASLESMMLNLEPPVSSAL
;
A
#
# COMPACT_ATOMS: atom_id res chain seq x y z
N MET A 1 32.71 -27.60 -2.11
CA MET A 1 31.87 -27.28 -0.93
C MET A 1 31.53 -25.78 -0.79
N GLU A 2 31.86 -24.91 -1.75
CA GLU A 2 31.60 -23.46 -1.62
C GLU A 2 30.23 -22.99 -2.14
N ARG A 3 29.68 -23.63 -3.18
CA ARG A 3 28.39 -23.21 -3.78
C ARG A 3 27.16 -23.45 -2.89
N VAL A 4 27.22 -24.40 -1.97
CA VAL A 4 26.11 -24.72 -1.06
C VAL A 4 25.98 -23.67 0.05
N VAL A 5 27.10 -23.09 0.49
CA VAL A 5 27.14 -22.07 1.55
C VAL A 5 26.58 -20.73 1.06
N ILE A 6 26.86 -20.36 -0.20
CA ILE A 6 26.34 -19.14 -0.82
C ILE A 6 24.82 -19.20 -1.01
N ASN A 7 24.30 -20.37 -1.45
CA ASN A 7 22.86 -20.56 -1.59
C ASN A 7 22.14 -20.58 -0.22
N GLY A 8 22.77 -21.14 0.82
CA GLY A 8 22.25 -21.10 2.19
C GLY A 8 22.15 -19.68 2.74
N LEU A 9 23.17 -18.85 2.54
CA LEU A 9 23.17 -17.44 2.96
C LEU A 9 22.12 -16.61 2.21
N ALA A 10 21.95 -16.84 0.90
CA ALA A 10 20.93 -16.13 0.12
C ALA A 10 19.50 -16.43 0.61
N ILE A 11 19.22 -17.68 0.99
CA ILE A 11 17.92 -18.09 1.53
C ILE A 11 17.69 -17.48 2.93
N ILE A 12 18.73 -17.43 3.77
CA ILE A 12 18.65 -16.84 5.11
C ILE A 12 18.41 -15.33 5.02
N VAL A 13 19.08 -14.61 4.12
CA VAL A 13 18.87 -13.16 3.93
C VAL A 13 17.46 -12.88 3.39
N LEU A 14 16.97 -13.67 2.42
CA LEU A 14 15.61 -13.52 1.91
C LEU A 14 14.56 -13.81 2.99
N ALA A 15 14.76 -14.86 3.80
CA ALA A 15 13.90 -15.21 4.92
C ALA A 15 13.92 -14.15 6.03
N TYR A 16 15.07 -13.53 6.29
CA TYR A 16 15.20 -12.45 7.28
C TYR A 16 14.51 -11.16 6.81
N VAL A 17 14.56 -10.83 5.51
CA VAL A 17 13.83 -9.70 4.92
C VAL A 17 12.31 -9.93 4.98
N ILE A 18 11.84 -11.16 4.74
CA ILE A 18 10.40 -11.50 4.82
C ILE A 18 9.92 -11.53 6.28
N ALA A 19 10.72 -12.06 7.21
CA ALA A 19 10.39 -12.10 8.63
C ALA A 19 10.42 -10.70 9.28
N SER A 20 11.36 -9.83 8.91
CA SER A 20 11.42 -8.46 9.40
C SER A 20 10.33 -7.56 8.82
N ALA A 21 9.87 -7.82 7.59
CA ALA A 21 8.63 -7.25 7.09
C ALA A 21 7.46 -7.61 8.03
N ALA A 22 7.28 -8.88 8.38
CA ALA A 22 6.19 -9.30 9.26
C ALA A 22 6.22 -8.67 10.67
N VAL A 23 7.40 -8.37 11.24
CA VAL A 23 7.52 -7.71 12.56
C VAL A 23 7.32 -6.19 12.50
N VAL A 24 7.63 -5.54 11.36
CA VAL A 24 7.35 -4.11 11.14
C VAL A 24 5.87 -3.88 10.79
N PHE A 25 5.20 -4.89 10.24
CA PHE A 25 3.76 -4.88 9.96
C PHE A 25 2.97 -5.42 11.15
N GLY A 26 2.99 -4.68 12.26
CA GLY A 26 1.90 -4.76 13.23
C GLY A 26 0.55 -4.68 12.51
N GLN A 27 -0.41 -5.50 12.95
CA GLN A 27 -1.72 -5.74 12.33
C GLN A 27 -2.57 -4.48 12.03
N ASP A 28 -2.16 -3.29 12.46
CA ASP A 28 -2.98 -2.07 12.47
C ASP A 28 -2.80 -1.12 11.28
N ASN A 29 -2.07 -1.49 10.23
CA ASN A 29 -1.84 -0.52 9.13
C ASN A 29 -1.72 -1.14 7.73
N LEU A 30 -2.58 -2.12 7.43
CA LEU A 30 -2.80 -2.55 6.04
C LEU A 30 -3.28 -1.34 5.22
N PRO A 31 -2.60 -0.97 4.13
CA PRO A 31 -3.04 0.15 3.31
C PRO A 31 -4.45 -0.13 2.78
N THR A 32 -5.40 0.76 3.11
CA THR A 32 -6.76 0.66 2.62
C THR A 32 -6.74 0.92 1.11
N THR A 33 -6.88 -0.13 0.31
CA THR A 33 -6.86 0.04 -1.14
C THR A 33 -8.15 0.70 -1.63
N PRO A 34 -8.14 1.32 -2.82
CA PRO A 34 -9.36 1.77 -3.47
C PRO A 34 -10.36 0.63 -3.74
N ILE A 35 -9.88 -0.60 -3.91
CA ILE A 35 -10.72 -1.78 -4.15
C ILE A 35 -11.44 -2.21 -2.87
N ALA A 36 -10.76 -2.14 -1.72
CA ALA A 36 -11.36 -2.40 -0.41
C ALA A 36 -12.55 -1.45 -0.15
N LYS A 37 -12.44 -0.19 -0.58
CA LYS A 37 -13.56 0.77 -0.50
C LYS A 37 -14.76 0.33 -1.33
N VAL A 38 -14.55 -0.15 -2.57
CA VAL A 38 -15.64 -0.71 -3.40
C VAL A 38 -16.29 -1.93 -2.74
N LEU A 39 -15.48 -2.82 -2.17
CA LEU A 39 -15.95 -4.01 -1.48
C LEU A 39 -16.79 -3.70 -0.24
N ASN A 40 -16.55 -2.57 0.45
CA ASN A 40 -17.36 -2.13 1.57
C ASN A 40 -18.81 -1.81 1.16
N TYR A 41 -19.04 -1.38 -0.08
CA TYR A 41 -20.38 -1.10 -0.61
C TYR A 41 -21.00 -2.27 -1.38
N LYS A 42 -20.47 -3.49 -1.26
CA LYS A 42 -20.92 -4.66 -2.03
C LYS A 42 -22.43 -4.88 -2.04
N SER A 43 -23.09 -4.66 -0.90
CA SER A 43 -24.54 -4.81 -0.75
C SER A 43 -25.32 -3.69 -1.44
N GLY A 44 -24.88 -2.44 -1.32
CA GLY A 44 -25.51 -1.28 -1.96
C GLY A 44 -25.31 -1.23 -3.49
N LEU A 45 -24.21 -1.83 -3.97
CA LEU A 45 -23.89 -1.94 -5.38
C LEU A 45 -24.49 -3.17 -6.07
N ALA A 46 -25.15 -4.06 -5.32
CA ALA A 46 -25.66 -5.34 -5.80
C ALA A 46 -24.60 -6.10 -6.62
N LEU A 47 -23.39 -6.22 -6.08
CA LEU A 47 -22.30 -6.93 -6.74
C LEU A 47 -22.63 -8.42 -6.84
N THR A 48 -22.36 -9.03 -7.99
CA THR A 48 -22.47 -10.49 -8.14
C THR A 48 -21.35 -11.19 -7.37
N ASP A 49 -21.56 -12.44 -6.94
CA ASP A 49 -20.52 -13.25 -6.28
C ASP A 49 -19.23 -13.36 -7.10
N SER A 50 -19.37 -13.40 -8.43
CA SER A 50 -18.23 -13.41 -9.36
C SER A 50 -17.44 -12.10 -9.30
N GLN A 51 -18.11 -10.95 -9.29
CA GLN A 51 -17.46 -9.64 -9.15
C GLN A 51 -16.80 -9.48 -7.78
N ILE A 52 -17.46 -9.93 -6.71
CA ILE A 52 -16.90 -9.90 -5.35
C ILE A 52 -15.61 -10.72 -5.30
N ARG A 53 -15.61 -11.95 -5.79
CA ARG A 53 -14.39 -12.80 -5.81
C ARG A 53 -13.27 -12.17 -6.62
N LYS A 54 -13.57 -11.62 -7.81
CA LYS A 54 -12.57 -10.93 -8.65
C LYS A 54 -11.98 -9.72 -7.93
N LEU A 55 -12.81 -8.86 -7.35
CA LEU A 55 -12.37 -7.68 -6.63
C LEU A 55 -11.55 -8.05 -5.37
N THR A 56 -11.92 -9.10 -4.65
CA THR A 56 -11.13 -9.58 -3.48
C THR A 56 -9.74 -10.07 -3.88
N ILE A 57 -9.63 -10.83 -4.97
CA ILE A 57 -8.33 -11.31 -5.47
C ILE A 57 -7.45 -10.12 -5.88
N LEU A 58 -8.04 -9.15 -6.60
CA LEU A 58 -7.34 -7.93 -6.99
C LEU A 58 -6.92 -7.11 -5.76
N ASP A 59 -7.80 -6.95 -4.77
CA ASP A 59 -7.51 -6.25 -3.53
C ASP A 59 -6.33 -6.87 -2.77
N ASN A 60 -6.34 -8.19 -2.57
CA ASN A 60 -5.24 -8.89 -1.89
C ASN A 60 -3.92 -8.72 -2.64
N THR A 61 -3.94 -8.89 -3.97
CA THR A 61 -2.74 -8.72 -4.80
C THR A 61 -2.19 -7.30 -4.73
N THR A 62 -3.06 -6.29 -4.78
CA THR A 62 -2.67 -4.88 -4.65
C THR A 62 -2.12 -4.58 -3.26
N LYS A 63 -2.76 -5.08 -2.19
CA LYS A 63 -2.29 -4.92 -0.81
C LYS A 63 -0.87 -5.47 -0.64
N GLU A 64 -0.61 -6.69 -1.11
CA GLU A 64 0.72 -7.29 -1.04
C GLU A 64 1.78 -6.42 -1.72
N LYS A 65 1.51 -5.94 -2.93
CA LYS A 65 2.44 -5.04 -3.66
C LYS A 65 2.64 -3.71 -2.94
N MET A 66 1.58 -3.12 -2.37
CA MET A 66 1.69 -1.88 -1.61
C MET A 66 2.47 -2.08 -0.31
N ILE A 67 2.31 -3.21 0.38
CA ILE A 67 3.09 -3.56 1.57
C ILE A 67 4.57 -3.65 1.21
N GLN A 68 4.91 -4.32 0.11
CA GLN A 68 6.29 -4.44 -0.36
C GLN A 68 6.90 -3.08 -0.72
N ALA A 69 6.23 -2.27 -1.53
CA ALA A 69 6.71 -0.94 -1.89
C ALA A 69 6.88 -0.03 -0.66
N LYS A 70 5.96 -0.10 0.31
CA LYS A 70 6.06 0.64 1.58
C LYS A 70 7.25 0.16 2.42
N ALA A 71 7.49 -1.15 2.50
CA ALA A 71 8.66 -1.71 3.18
C ALA A 71 9.96 -1.18 2.58
N GLN A 72 10.07 -1.22 1.24
CA GLN A 72 11.25 -0.74 0.53
C GLN A 72 11.48 0.77 0.72
N ALA A 73 10.40 1.58 0.66
CA ALA A 73 10.48 3.00 0.97
C ALA A 73 10.97 3.24 2.41
N GLN A 74 10.49 2.48 3.38
CA GLN A 74 10.91 2.62 4.77
C GLN A 74 12.39 2.24 4.98
N ILE A 75 12.86 1.17 4.33
CA ILE A 75 14.27 0.78 4.34
C ILE A 75 15.13 1.92 3.80
N ARG A 76 14.78 2.48 2.63
CA ARG A 76 15.54 3.60 2.04
C ARG A 76 15.54 4.84 2.93
N LYS A 77 14.42 5.13 3.59
CA LYS A 77 14.35 6.23 4.56
C LYS A 77 15.31 6.01 5.73
N GLN A 78 15.34 4.82 6.32
CA GLN A 78 16.28 4.48 7.39
C GLN A 78 17.74 4.59 6.94
N GLU A 79 18.04 4.18 5.71
CA GLU A 79 19.37 4.33 5.12
C GLU A 79 19.75 5.82 4.96
N ILE A 80 18.83 6.65 4.46
CA ILE A 80 19.02 8.11 4.37
C ILE A 80 19.26 8.72 5.75
N ASP A 81 18.44 8.39 6.75
CA ASP A 81 18.57 8.89 8.11
C ASP A 81 19.92 8.52 8.71
N LYS A 82 20.38 7.28 8.46
CA LYS A 82 21.71 6.81 8.88
C LYS A 82 22.83 7.59 8.18
N PHE A 83 22.74 7.81 6.88
CA PHE A 83 23.75 8.55 6.12
C PHE A 83 23.80 10.03 6.50
N THR A 84 22.66 10.64 6.80
CA THR A 84 22.55 12.06 7.18
C THR A 84 22.84 12.31 8.66
N SER A 85 22.91 11.25 9.49
CA SER A 85 23.31 11.39 10.90
C SER A 85 24.78 11.76 11.12
N ASN A 86 25.65 11.56 10.12
CA ASN A 86 27.07 11.91 10.17
C ASN A 86 27.54 12.55 8.86
N TRP A 87 27.41 13.88 8.80
CA TRP A 87 27.71 14.71 7.62
C TRP A 87 29.18 14.72 7.20
N VAL A 88 30.10 14.38 8.11
CA VAL A 88 31.56 14.50 7.89
C VAL A 88 32.08 13.46 6.90
N MET A 89 31.41 12.30 6.79
CA MET A 89 31.78 11.18 5.90
C MET A 89 30.72 10.95 4.79
N MET A 90 29.85 11.93 4.55
CA MET A 90 28.70 11.75 3.68
C MET A 90 29.11 11.72 2.20
N ASN A 91 28.93 10.58 1.54
CA ASN A 91 28.99 10.49 0.08
C ASN A 91 27.68 11.05 -0.52
N GLY A 92 27.73 12.29 -1.00
CA GLY A 92 26.56 12.97 -1.57
C GLY A 92 25.91 12.23 -2.75
N VAL A 93 26.70 11.53 -3.57
CA VAL A 93 26.17 10.74 -4.70
C VAL A 93 25.36 9.54 -4.20
N ALA A 94 25.87 8.83 -3.19
CA ALA A 94 25.16 7.71 -2.56
C ALA A 94 23.86 8.18 -1.89
N CYS A 95 23.89 9.30 -1.18
CA CYS A 95 22.69 9.88 -0.57
C CYS A 95 21.64 10.29 -1.61
N CYS A 96 22.04 10.96 -2.70
CA CYS A 96 21.13 11.32 -3.79
C CYS A 96 20.46 10.08 -4.42
N GLN A 97 21.22 8.99 -4.59
CA GLN A 97 20.67 7.74 -5.12
C GLN A 97 19.65 7.12 -4.17
N LEU A 98 19.91 7.08 -2.87
CA LEU A 98 18.96 6.59 -1.87
C LEU A 98 17.68 7.43 -1.83
N VAL A 99 17.80 8.76 -1.91
CA VAL A 99 16.65 9.67 -1.98
C VAL A 99 15.82 9.42 -3.25
N LYS A 100 16.48 9.20 -4.40
CA LYS A 100 15.80 8.88 -5.65
C LYS A 100 15.03 7.55 -5.53
N GLU A 101 15.66 6.51 -4.99
CA GLU A 101 15.02 5.21 -4.76
C GLU A 101 13.83 5.33 -3.80
N TYR A 102 13.97 6.10 -2.72
CA TYR A 102 12.88 6.37 -1.79
C TYR A 102 11.66 6.96 -2.49
N TYR A 103 11.85 8.04 -3.27
CA TYR A 103 10.74 8.66 -4.01
C TYR A 103 10.20 7.77 -5.13
N GLN A 104 11.02 6.92 -5.72
CA GLN A 104 10.57 5.94 -6.70
C GLN A 104 9.59 4.94 -6.06
N TYR A 105 9.88 4.41 -4.87
CA TYR A 105 8.94 3.52 -4.16
C TYR A 105 7.65 4.23 -3.73
N LEU A 106 7.74 5.52 -3.35
CA LEU A 106 6.53 6.31 -3.07
C LEU A 106 5.67 6.53 -4.34
N ALA A 107 6.31 6.78 -5.49
CA ALA A 107 5.62 6.90 -6.76
C ALA A 107 4.99 5.56 -7.20
N GLU A 108 5.67 4.45 -6.93
CA GLU A 108 5.15 3.10 -7.18
C GLU A 108 3.88 2.83 -6.36
N LEU A 109 3.83 3.24 -5.08
CA LEU A 109 2.60 3.16 -4.27
C LEU A 109 1.42 3.87 -4.92
N LYS A 110 1.63 5.10 -5.42
CA LYS A 110 0.57 5.86 -6.12
C LYS A 110 0.18 5.24 -7.45
N THR A 111 1.15 4.67 -8.16
CA THR A 111 0.88 3.94 -9.40
C THR A 111 0.03 2.68 -9.13
N LEU A 112 0.32 1.95 -8.06
CA LEU A 112 -0.47 0.80 -7.62
C LEU A 112 -1.90 1.19 -7.23
N GLU A 113 -2.10 2.31 -6.53
CA GLU A 113 -3.43 2.84 -6.22
C GLU A 113 -4.23 3.14 -7.50
N ILE A 114 -3.63 3.85 -8.47
CA ILE A 114 -4.30 4.21 -9.73
C ILE A 114 -4.65 2.95 -10.54
N ASN A 115 -3.70 2.01 -10.64
CA ASN A 115 -3.94 0.74 -11.34
C ASN A 115 -5.06 -0.07 -10.68
N ALA A 116 -5.13 -0.07 -9.35
CA ALA A 116 -6.19 -0.74 -8.61
C ALA A 116 -7.57 -0.11 -8.89
N ILE A 117 -7.64 1.22 -9.01
CA ILE A 117 -8.87 1.93 -9.43
C ILE A 117 -9.28 1.52 -10.85
N MET A 118 -8.33 1.51 -11.79
CA MET A 118 -8.60 1.13 -13.17
C MET A 118 -9.10 -0.33 -13.28
N GLN A 119 -8.48 -1.25 -12.54
CA GLN A 119 -8.87 -2.65 -12.51
C GLN A 119 -10.24 -2.84 -11.85
N ALA A 120 -10.53 -2.15 -10.74
CA ALA A 120 -11.86 -2.17 -10.13
C ALA A 120 -12.92 -1.64 -11.11
N ARG A 121 -12.63 -0.54 -11.83
CA ARG A 121 -13.53 0.01 -12.85
C ARG A 121 -13.84 -0.99 -13.95
N ALA A 122 -12.86 -1.80 -14.37
CA ALA A 122 -13.06 -2.81 -15.41
C ALA A 122 -13.96 -3.99 -14.97
N VAL A 123 -14.13 -4.22 -13.66
CA VAL A 123 -14.97 -5.30 -13.12
C VAL A 123 -16.42 -4.85 -12.89
N LEU A 124 -16.63 -3.55 -12.66
CA LEU A 124 -17.94 -2.95 -12.38
C LEU A 124 -18.66 -2.53 -13.66
N THR A 125 -20.00 -2.56 -13.65
CA THR A 125 -20.81 -1.97 -14.72
C THR A 125 -20.92 -0.45 -14.58
N GLU A 126 -21.31 0.26 -15.65
CA GLU A 126 -21.48 1.72 -15.59
C GLU A 126 -22.53 2.16 -14.55
N ASP A 127 -23.64 1.43 -14.42
CA ASP A 127 -24.64 1.70 -13.39
C ASP A 127 -24.10 1.49 -11.97
N GLN A 128 -23.28 0.46 -11.75
CA GLN A 128 -22.62 0.22 -10.47
C GLN A 128 -21.60 1.32 -10.14
N LEU A 129 -20.87 1.81 -11.16
CA LEU A 129 -19.94 2.93 -11.00
C LEU A 129 -20.67 4.25 -10.66
N ARG A 130 -21.83 4.51 -11.28
CA ARG A 130 -22.65 5.68 -10.96
C ARG A 130 -23.15 5.61 -9.52
N LYS A 131 -23.72 4.47 -9.09
CA LYS A 131 -24.17 4.26 -7.71
C LYS A 131 -23.03 4.37 -6.71
N PHE A 132 -21.85 3.86 -7.03
CA PHE A 132 -20.67 4.01 -6.16
C PHE A 132 -20.30 5.47 -5.96
N ARG A 133 -20.33 6.29 -7.02
CA ARG A 133 -20.07 7.74 -6.91
C ARG A 133 -21.10 8.44 -6.03
N GLU A 134 -22.37 8.09 -6.16
CA GLU A 134 -23.45 8.62 -5.32
C GLU A 134 -23.25 8.24 -3.85
N LEU A 135 -22.97 6.98 -3.55
CA LEU A 135 -22.72 6.48 -2.20
C LEU A 135 -21.47 7.11 -1.55
N ALA A 136 -20.37 7.21 -2.30
CA ALA A 136 -19.15 7.85 -1.83
C ALA A 136 -19.34 9.37 -1.58
N SER A 137 -20.15 10.03 -2.42
CA SER A 137 -20.50 11.43 -2.21
C SER A 137 -21.33 11.61 -0.93
N LEU A 138 -22.31 10.74 -0.68
CA LEU A 138 -23.14 10.78 0.52
C LEU A 138 -22.31 10.56 1.79
N GLU A 139 -21.38 9.59 1.78
CA GLU A 139 -20.46 9.37 2.90
C GLU A 139 -19.60 10.62 3.18
N SER A 140 -19.08 11.27 2.12
CA SER A 140 -18.30 12.51 2.27
C SER A 140 -19.14 13.67 2.84
N MET A 141 -20.43 13.74 2.49
CA MET A 141 -21.33 14.76 3.03
C MET A 141 -21.68 14.47 4.50
N MET A 142 -21.89 13.20 4.88
CA MET A 142 -22.13 12.82 6.27
C MET A 142 -20.92 13.12 7.18
N LEU A 143 -19.70 12.84 6.71
CA LEU A 143 -18.46 13.17 7.42
C LEU A 143 -18.29 14.68 7.65
N ASN A 144 -18.79 15.52 6.74
CA ASN A 144 -18.77 16.99 6.89
C ASN A 144 -19.92 17.52 7.77
N LEU A 145 -20.95 16.70 8.02
CA LEU A 145 -22.10 17.03 8.85
C LEU A 145 -21.95 16.50 10.29
N GLU A 146 -21.03 15.58 10.55
CA GLU A 146 -20.66 15.19 11.91
C GLU A 146 -19.99 16.39 12.60
N PRO A 147 -20.64 17.03 13.60
CA PRO A 147 -19.96 18.03 14.39
C PRO A 147 -18.78 17.35 15.10
N PRO A 148 -17.63 18.03 15.29
CA PRO A 148 -16.53 17.45 16.03
C PRO A 148 -17.06 17.06 17.41
N VAL A 149 -17.12 15.76 17.70
CA VAL A 149 -17.38 15.25 19.04
C VAL A 149 -16.12 15.49 19.86
N SER A 150 -15.81 16.75 20.11
CA SER A 150 -14.83 17.25 21.09
C SER A 150 -14.96 18.77 21.20
N SER A 151 -16.06 19.22 21.79
CA SER A 151 -16.12 20.56 22.41
C SER A 151 -17.10 20.59 23.59
N ALA A 152 -17.18 19.51 24.36
CA ALA A 152 -17.85 19.50 25.66
C ALA A 152 -17.43 18.26 26.48
N LEU A 153 -16.28 18.34 27.15
CA LEU A 153 -16.06 18.05 28.58
C LEU A 153 -14.56 18.06 28.89
#